data_AF-A0A1E3PVH0-F1
#
_entry.id   AF-A0A1E3PVH0-F1
#
_cell.length_a   1.000
_cell.length_b   1.000
_cell.length_c   1.000
_cell.angle_alpha   90.00
_cell.angle_beta   90.00
_cell.angle_gamma   90.00
#
_symmetry.space_group_name_H-M   'P 1'
#
loop_
_entity.id
_entity.type
_entity.pdbx_description
1 polymer ?
#
loop_
_entity_poly.entity_id
_entity_poly.type
_entity_poly.pdbx_seq_one_letter_code
_entity_poly.pdbx_strand_id
1 'polypeptide(L)'
;MIGWERASAHSSRWGEGIALVTHDECWFNSNDDANYQWIEDGETVLKKKGQGQGLMVSDLFCACHGPIRFGDDETRKIMLPGKNREGRWRSENMIVSYREKQHPNCIGLFLLAQS
;
A
#
# COMPACT_ATOMS: atom_id res chain seq x y z
N MET A 1 -26.95 3.18 13.62
CA MET A 1 -25.84 4.15 13.67
C MET A 1 -24.66 3.41 14.27
N ILE A 2 -23.80 2.85 13.41
CA ILE A 2 -22.69 1.99 13.85
C ILE A 2 -21.55 2.93 14.21
N GLY A 3 -21.31 3.10 15.51
CA GLY A 3 -20.26 3.99 16.02
C GLY A 3 -18.90 3.38 15.75
N TRP A 4 -18.10 4.05 14.94
CA TRP A 4 -16.66 3.82 14.90
C TRP A 4 -16.08 4.45 16.16
N GLU A 5 -15.69 3.66 17.15
CA GLU A 5 -14.77 4.13 18.18
C GLU A 5 -13.47 4.52 17.47
N ARG A 6 -13.22 5.83 17.39
CA ARG A 6 -11.86 6.32 17.13
C ARG A 6 -11.01 5.77 18.26
N ALA A 7 -10.19 4.75 17.96
CA ALA A 7 -9.01 4.47 18.75
C ALA A 7 -8.25 5.80 18.84
N SER A 8 -8.35 6.43 20.01
CA SER A 8 -7.72 7.71 20.29
C SER A 8 -6.22 7.47 20.32
N ALA A 9 -5.58 7.55 19.16
CA ALA A 9 -4.14 7.72 19.03
C ALA A 9 -3.79 9.16 19.43
N HIS A 10 -4.05 9.50 20.69
CA HIS A 10 -3.52 10.71 21.30
C HIS A 10 -2.36 10.30 22.20
N SER A 11 -1.17 10.70 21.74
CA SER A 11 0.14 10.49 22.30
C SER A 11 0.21 10.52 23.82
N SER A 12 0.90 9.56 24.41
CA SER A 12 1.75 9.87 25.55
C SER A 12 3.00 9.00 25.52
N ARG A 13 4.15 9.69 25.54
CA ARG A 13 5.47 9.28 26.07
C ARG A 13 5.98 7.90 25.68
N TRP A 14 7.15 7.89 25.02
CA TRP A 14 8.08 6.76 24.93
C TRP A 14 8.01 5.87 26.19
N GLY A 15 7.28 4.77 26.05
CA GLY A 15 7.03 3.77 27.07
C GLY A 15 6.83 2.44 26.36
N GLU A 16 7.20 1.36 27.01
CA GLU A 16 7.16 -0.01 26.49
C GLU A 16 5.77 -0.32 25.91
N GLY A 17 5.65 -0.37 24.58
CA GLY A 17 4.39 -0.53 23.88
C GLY A 17 4.55 -1.19 22.52
N ILE A 18 3.45 -1.65 21.94
CA ILE A 18 3.45 -2.29 20.61
C ILE A 18 3.19 -1.22 19.54
N ALA A 19 4.12 -1.05 18.62
CA ALA A 19 3.93 -0.25 17.41
C ALA A 19 3.40 -1.15 16.30
N LEU A 20 2.12 -1.00 15.95
CA LEU A 20 1.52 -1.75 14.84
C LEU A 20 1.91 -1.13 13.51
N VAL A 21 2.63 -1.90 12.70
CA VAL A 21 3.00 -1.56 11.34
C VAL A 21 2.36 -2.56 10.38
N THR A 22 1.60 -2.06 9.42
CA THR A 22 0.94 -2.86 8.38
C THR A 22 1.62 -2.63 7.05
N HIS A 23 1.81 -3.69 6.29
CA HIS A 23 2.30 -3.67 4.92
C HIS A 23 1.22 -4.24 3.99
N ASP A 24 1.06 -3.61 2.84
CA ASP A 24 0.18 -4.10 1.78
C ASP A 24 0.79 -3.85 0.39
N GLU A 25 0.36 -4.68 -0.56
CA GLU A 25 0.77 -4.65 -1.96
C GLU A 25 -0.46 -4.47 -2.85
N CYS A 26 -0.47 -3.39 -3.63
CA CYS A 26 -1.54 -3.08 -4.57
C CYS A 26 -1.06 -3.21 -6.01
N TRP A 27 -1.95 -3.74 -6.86
CA TRP A 27 -1.74 -3.80 -8.31
C TRP A 27 -2.77 -2.91 -9.01
N PHE A 28 -2.29 -1.95 -9.79
CA PHE A 28 -3.11 -1.06 -10.62
C PHE A 28 -2.78 -1.28 -12.09
N ASN A 29 -3.77 -1.32 -12.97
CA ASN A 29 -3.55 -1.37 -14.40
C ASN A 29 -4.02 -0.11 -15.11
N SER A 30 -3.37 0.22 -16.22
CA SER A 30 -3.69 1.42 -17.02
C SER A 30 -5.11 1.40 -17.61
N ASN A 31 -5.69 0.21 -17.78
CA ASN A 31 -7.04 0.03 -18.29
C ASN A 31 -7.98 -0.53 -17.20
N ASP A 32 -7.66 -0.31 -15.92
CA ASP A 32 -8.64 -0.53 -14.84
C ASP A 32 -9.79 0.47 -15.04
N ASP A 33 -10.86 -0.02 -15.65
CA ASP A 33 -12.05 0.75 -16.00
C ASP A 33 -13.28 0.11 -15.33
N ALA A 34 -14.39 0.85 -15.29
CA ALA A 34 -15.64 0.33 -14.76
C ALA A 34 -16.07 -0.92 -15.53
N ASN A 35 -16.48 -1.96 -14.78
CA ASN A 35 -17.02 -3.19 -15.37
C ASN A 35 -18.32 -2.95 -16.16
N TYR A 36 -19.01 -1.84 -15.88
CA TYR A 36 -20.26 -1.44 -16.51
C TYR A 36 -20.16 0.00 -17.01
N GLN A 37 -20.76 0.27 -18.17
CA GLN A 37 -20.86 1.59 -18.75
C GLN A 37 -22.25 1.76 -19.35
N TRP A 38 -22.83 2.95 -19.19
CA TRP A 38 -24.06 3.33 -19.87
C TRP A 38 -23.72 3.79 -21.29
N ILE A 39 -24.39 3.20 -22.28
CA ILE A 39 -24.18 3.47 -23.70
C ILE A 39 -25.56 3.81 -24.28
N GLU A 40 -25.63 4.85 -25.11
CA GLU A 40 -26.88 5.20 -25.81
C GLU A 40 -27.21 4.18 -26.90
N ASP A 41 -28.48 4.07 -27.25
CA ASP A 41 -28.93 3.11 -28.26
C ASP A 41 -28.33 3.45 -29.63
N GLY A 42 -27.70 2.46 -30.27
CA GLY A 42 -26.94 2.62 -31.51
C GLY A 42 -25.48 3.03 -31.35
N GLU A 43 -24.99 3.32 -30.13
CA GLU A 43 -23.57 3.58 -29.89
C GLU A 43 -22.79 2.32 -29.47
N THR A 44 -21.48 2.34 -29.67
CA THR A 44 -20.57 1.30 -29.18
C THR A 44 -19.29 1.93 -28.68
N VAL A 45 -18.92 1.62 -27.44
CA VAL A 45 -17.67 2.09 -26.86
C VAL A 45 -16.60 1.03 -27.03
N LEU A 46 -15.52 1.38 -27.74
CA LEU A 46 -14.34 0.52 -27.87
C LEU A 46 -13.45 0.66 -26.64
N LYS A 47 -13.40 -0.37 -25.80
CA LYS A 47 -12.44 -0.46 -24.70
C LYS A 47 -11.08 -0.92 -25.21
N LYS A 48 -10.01 -0.36 -24.62
CA LYS A 48 -8.65 -0.85 -24.87
C LYS A 48 -8.57 -2.33 -24.48
N LYS A 49 -7.96 -3.14 -25.35
CA LYS A 49 -7.85 -4.58 -25.12
C LYS A 49 -6.87 -4.88 -23.97
N GLY A 50 -7.31 -5.71 -23.03
CA GLY A 50 -6.51 -6.17 -21.90
C GLY A 50 -6.31 -5.10 -20.83
N GLN A 51 -5.57 -5.45 -19.78
CA GLN A 51 -5.37 -4.58 -18.61
C GLN A 51 -4.41 -3.41 -18.89
N GLY A 52 -3.62 -3.47 -19.97
CA GLY A 52 -2.60 -2.47 -20.26
C GLY A 52 -1.39 -2.62 -19.34
N GLN A 53 -0.69 -1.51 -19.08
CA GLN A 53 0.49 -1.52 -18.21
C GLN A 53 0.08 -1.57 -16.74
N GLY A 54 0.63 -2.55 -16.02
CA GLY A 54 0.51 -2.63 -14.58
C GLY A 54 1.46 -1.67 -13.86
N LEU A 55 1.09 -1.32 -12.63
CA LEU A 55 1.85 -0.56 -11.65
C LEU A 55 1.67 -1.26 -10.32
N MET A 56 2.77 -1.69 -9.72
CA MET A 56 2.74 -2.32 -8.41
C MET A 56 3.20 -1.31 -7.36
N VAL A 57 2.42 -1.16 -6.30
CA VAL A 57 2.73 -0.24 -5.20
C VAL A 57 2.76 -1.04 -3.91
N SER A 58 3.86 -0.93 -3.19
CA SER A 58 4.05 -1.52 -1.87
C SER A 58 4.36 -0.40 -0.89
N ASP A 59 3.69 -0.36 0.26
CA ASP A 59 3.91 0.69 1.25
C ASP A 59 3.70 0.18 2.68
N LEU A 60 4.28 0.90 3.65
CA LEU A 60 4.16 0.60 5.07
C LEU A 60 3.36 1.70 5.76
N PHE A 61 2.41 1.29 6.60
CA PHE A 61 1.57 2.19 7.38
C PHE A 61 1.70 1.88 8.86
N CYS A 62 1.88 2.92 9.69
CA CYS A 62 1.65 2.83 11.13
C CYS A 62 0.25 3.32 11.43
N ALA A 63 -0.47 2.62 12.32
CA ALA A 63 -1.74 3.10 12.85
C ALA A 63 -1.63 4.49 13.51
N CYS A 64 -0.44 4.82 14.00
CA CYS A 64 -0.12 6.05 14.71
C CYS A 64 0.12 7.28 13.82
N HIS A 65 0.76 7.09 12.65
CA HIS A 65 1.29 8.19 11.83
C HIS A 65 0.87 8.11 10.35
N GLY A 66 0.17 7.05 9.94
CA GLY A 66 -0.12 6.79 8.53
C GLY A 66 1.11 6.23 7.80
N PRO A 67 1.35 6.63 6.53
CA PRO A 67 2.50 6.15 5.76
C PRO A 67 3.82 6.42 6.48
N ILE A 68 4.67 5.40 6.57
CA ILE A 68 5.98 5.52 7.19
C ILE A 68 6.93 6.28 6.26
N ARG A 69 7.71 7.21 6.82
CA ARG A 69 8.78 7.94 6.11
C ARG A 69 10.05 7.90 6.92
N PHE A 70 11.23 8.03 6.34
CA PHE A 70 12.51 8.12 7.04
C PHE A 70 13.22 9.40 6.64
N GLY A 71 12.97 10.49 7.38
CA GLY A 71 13.36 11.83 6.92
C GLY A 71 12.54 12.20 5.69
N ASP A 72 13.23 12.55 4.60
CA ASP A 72 12.60 12.84 3.31
C ASP A 72 12.33 11.59 2.45
N ASP A 73 12.85 10.42 2.85
CA ASP A 73 12.65 9.16 2.12
C ASP A 73 11.29 8.53 2.46
N GLU A 74 10.55 8.09 1.44
CA GLU A 74 9.29 7.34 1.63
C GLU A 74 9.55 5.82 1.65
N THR A 75 8.78 5.07 2.45
CA THR A 75 8.81 3.59 2.40
C THR A 75 8.18 3.00 1.16
N ARG A 76 7.38 3.80 0.46
CA ARG A 76 6.68 3.42 -0.74
C ARG A 76 7.65 2.98 -1.83
N LYS A 77 7.39 1.80 -2.38
CA LYS A 77 8.05 1.29 -3.57
C LYS A 77 7.02 1.16 -4.68
N ILE A 78 7.37 1.73 -5.82
CA ILE A 78 6.58 1.65 -7.04
C ILE A 78 7.43 0.87 -8.04
N MET A 79 6.89 -0.24 -8.54
CA MET A 79 7.55 -1.09 -9.52
C MET A 79 6.72 -1.18 -10.79
N LEU A 80 7.38 -1.26 -11.94
CA LEU A 80 6.72 -1.53 -13.21
C LEU A 80 6.72 -3.04 -13.50
N PRO A 81 5.61 -3.75 -13.28
CA PRO A 81 5.55 -5.18 -13.57
C PRO A 81 5.60 -5.50 -15.07
N GLY A 82 6.15 -6.67 -15.39
CA GLY A 82 6.14 -7.25 -16.74
C GLY A 82 7.40 -8.07 -17.09
N LYS A 83 7.27 -8.92 -18.11
CA LYS A 83 8.41 -9.63 -18.73
C LYS A 83 9.30 -8.58 -19.41
N ASN A 84 10.59 -8.52 -19.03
CA ASN A 84 11.56 -7.47 -19.37
C ASN A 84 11.42 -6.14 -18.60
N ARG A 85 10.80 -6.15 -17.43
CA ARG A 85 10.81 -5.05 -16.48
C ARG A 85 11.24 -5.53 -15.10
N GLU A 86 10.86 -4.82 -14.04
CA GLU A 86 11.22 -5.11 -12.65
C GLU A 86 10.56 -6.39 -12.10
N GLY A 87 9.64 -7.00 -12.86
CA GLY A 87 8.95 -8.21 -12.44
C GLY A 87 7.84 -7.93 -11.41
N ARG A 88 7.43 -8.96 -10.67
CA ARG A 88 6.48 -8.86 -9.56
C ARG A 88 7.26 -8.70 -8.25
N TRP A 89 6.66 -8.06 -7.26
CA TRP A 89 7.17 -8.04 -5.89
C TRP A 89 7.42 -9.45 -5.35
N ARG A 90 8.49 -9.58 -4.57
CA ARG A 90 8.90 -10.82 -3.92
C ARG A 90 9.37 -10.55 -2.50
N SER A 91 9.53 -11.61 -1.72
CA SER A 91 10.05 -11.54 -0.34
C SER A 91 11.37 -10.77 -0.20
N GLU A 92 12.22 -10.79 -1.22
CA GLU A 92 13.49 -10.08 -1.24
C GLU A 92 13.30 -8.55 -1.27
N ASN A 93 12.18 -8.07 -1.81
CA ASN A 93 11.82 -6.66 -1.81
C ASN A 93 11.38 -6.16 -0.41
N MET A 94 10.91 -7.06 0.47
CA MET A 94 10.46 -6.72 1.83
C MET A 94 11.58 -6.20 2.73
N ILE A 95 12.83 -6.61 2.49
CA ILE A 95 13.97 -6.33 3.37
C ILE A 95 14.40 -4.85 3.31
N VAL A 96 13.97 -4.10 2.28
CA VAL A 96 14.49 -2.75 2.01
C VAL A 96 13.74 -1.64 2.76
N SER A 97 12.54 -1.87 3.29
CA SER A 97 11.65 -0.77 3.67
C SER A 97 11.55 -0.44 5.15
N TYR A 98 12.28 -1.09 6.06
CA TYR A 98 12.20 -0.77 7.49
C TYR A 98 13.56 -0.40 8.11
N ARG A 99 13.72 0.86 8.50
CA ARG A 99 14.77 1.34 9.41
C ARG A 99 14.16 1.50 10.81
N GLU A 100 14.78 0.93 11.83
CA GLU A 100 14.28 0.85 13.22
C GLU A 100 14.13 2.19 13.97
N LYS A 101 14.19 3.34 13.30
CA LYS A 101 14.36 4.65 13.95
C LYS A 101 13.06 5.35 14.36
N GLN A 102 11.89 4.85 13.98
CA GLN A 102 10.63 5.58 14.18
C GLN A 102 10.01 5.42 15.57
N HIS A 103 10.28 4.30 16.24
CA HIS A 103 9.70 4.01 17.54
C HIS A 103 10.74 3.51 18.56
N PRO A 104 11.66 4.38 19.05
CA PRO A 104 12.55 4.01 20.14
C PRO A 104 11.76 3.51 21.35
N ASN A 105 12.11 2.33 21.85
CA ASN A 105 11.51 1.67 23.02
C ASN A 105 10.11 1.06 22.80
N CYS A 106 9.69 0.83 21.55
CA CYS A 106 8.51 0.03 21.24
C CYS A 106 8.89 -1.32 20.61
N ILE A 107 8.04 -2.33 20.80
CA ILE A 107 8.09 -3.59 20.05
C ILE A 107 7.29 -3.39 18.75
N GLY A 108 7.94 -3.54 17.59
CA GLY A 108 7.24 -3.50 16.30
C GLY A 108 6.46 -4.79 16.04
N LEU A 109 5.14 -4.69 15.88
CA LEU A 109 4.30 -5.78 15.38
C LEU A 109 4.01 -5.53 13.91
N PHE A 110 4.46 -6.44 13.05
CA PHE A 110 4.31 -6.32 11.60
C PHE A 110 3.23 -7.26 11.09
N LEU A 111 2.21 -6.69 10.45
CA LEU A 111 1.21 -7.44 9.70
C LEU A 111 1.50 -7.27 8.22
N LEU A 112 1.84 -8.37 7.56
CA LEU A 112 2.25 -8.37 6.16
C LEU A 112 1.19 -9.10 5.34
N ALA A 113 0.55 -8.40 4.41
CA ALA A 113 -0.31 -9.04 3.43
C ALA A 113 0.56 -9.56 2.28
N GLN A 114 0.69 -10.89 2.17
CA GLN A 114 1.25 -11.53 0.97
C GLN A 114 0.13 -12.22 0.20
N SER A 115 0.02 -11.89 -1.08
CA SER A 115 -0.94 -12.48 -2.03
C SER A 115 -0.38 -13.70 -2.78
#